data_AF-W4VCP3-F1
#
_entry.id   AF-W4VCP3-F1
#
_cell.length_a   1.000
_cell.length_b   1.000
_cell.length_c   1.000
_cell.angle_alpha   90.00
_cell.angle_beta   90.00
_cell.angle_gamma   90.00
#
_symmetry.space_group_name_H-M   'P 1'
#
loop_
_entity.id
_entity.type
_entity.pdbx_description
1 polymer ?
#
loop_
_entity_poly.entity_id
_entity_poly.type
_entity_poly.pdbx_seq_one_letter_code
_entity_poly.pdbx_strand_id
1 'polypeptide(L)' 'MKRVILHCDLNNFYASVECLYNPELRGKPVAVCGSIEDRHGIVLAKNYVAKKYKVRTGETVWEAKSKCPGWLW' A
#
# COMPACT_ATOMS: atom_id res chain seq x y z
N MET A 1 18.53 18.79 32.04
CA MET A 1 18.36 17.62 31.15
C MET A 1 18.14 18.11 29.72
N LYS A 2 18.72 17.45 28.70
CA LYS A 2 18.48 17.79 27.29
C LYS A 2 17.12 17.25 26.84
N ARG A 3 16.43 17.96 25.93
CA ARG A 3 15.16 17.54 25.33
C ARG A 3 15.36 16.28 24.50
N VAL A 4 14.49 15.29 24.67
CA VAL A 4 14.41 14.09 23.82
C VAL A 4 13.11 14.17 23.02
N ILE A 5 13.19 13.98 21.70
CA ILE A 5 12.02 13.93 20.81
C ILE A 5 12.02 12.57 20.12
N LEU A 6 10.91 11.83 20.24
CA LEU A 6 10.68 10.57 19.55
C LEU A 6 9.73 10.79 18.37
N HIS A 7 10.09 10.25 17.21
CA HIS A 7 9.22 10.15 16.05
C HIS A 7 8.89 8.68 15.80
N CYS A 8 7.61 8.37 15.55
CA CYS A 8 7.14 7.02 15.25
C CYS A 8 6.29 7.06 13.98
N ASP A 9 6.52 6.11 13.08
CA ASP A 9 5.79 5.94 11.83
C ASP A 9 5.34 4.49 11.66
N LEU A 10 4.19 4.29 11.01
CA LEU A 10 3.61 2.97 10.80
C LEU A 10 3.95 2.47 9.39
N ASN A 11 4.66 1.34 9.36
CA ASN A 11 5.02 0.68 8.12
C ASN A 11 3.77 0.28 7.31
N ASN A 12 3.68 0.80 6.08
CA ASN A 12 2.66 0.43 5.11
C ASN A 12 1.22 0.62 5.63
N PHE A 13 0.99 1.62 6.48
CA PHE A 13 -0.15 1.70 7.39
C PHE A 13 -1.49 1.14 6.86
N TYR A 14 -2.08 1.75 5.82
CA TYR A 14 -3.39 1.30 5.32
C TYR A 14 -3.38 -0.14 4.80
N ALA A 15 -2.33 -0.57 4.10
CA ALA A 15 -2.24 -1.97 3.65
C ALA A 15 -2.11 -2.95 4.83
N SER A 16 -1.43 -2.53 5.91
CA SER A 16 -1.33 -3.31 7.15
C SER A 16 -2.67 -3.39 7.89
N VAL A 17 -3.45 -2.31 7.89
CA VAL A 17 -4.81 -2.27 8.46
C VAL A 17 -5.74 -3.19 7.67
N GLU A 18 -5.73 -3.14 6.34
CA GLU A 18 -6.53 -4.05 5.51
C GLU A 18 -6.16 -5.51 5.75
N CYS A 19 -4.86 -5.85 5.82
CA CYS A 19 -4.43 -7.21 6.14
C CYS A 19 -4.77 -7.65 7.57
N LEU A 20 -4.99 -6.70 8.49
CA LEU A 20 -5.42 -7.00 9.85
C LEU A 20 -6.89 -7.42 9.85
N TYR A 21 -7.76 -6.62 9.23
CA TYR A 21 -9.21 -6.85 9.16
C TYR A 21 -9.61 -7.98 8.20
N ASN A 22 -8.82 -8.20 7.14
CA ASN A 22 -9.05 -9.21 6.11
C ASN A 22 -7.84 -10.18 6.06
N PRO A 23 -7.76 -11.19 6.96
CA PRO A 23 -6.58 -12.05 7.10
C PRO A 23 -6.20 -12.82 5.82
N GLU A 24 -7.15 -13.05 4.91
CA GLU A 24 -6.94 -13.69 3.62
C GLU A 24 -6.12 -12.86 2.62
N LEU A 25 -5.93 -11.56 2.90
CA LEU A 25 -5.04 -10.68 2.15
C LEU A 25 -3.56 -10.87 2.57
N ARG A 26 -3.29 -11.48 3.72
CA ARG A 26 -1.93 -11.72 4.21
C ARG A 26 -1.17 -12.63 3.25
N GLY A 27 0.09 -12.29 2.99
CA GLY A 27 0.94 -13.04 2.05
C GLY A 27 0.67 -12.77 0.57
N LYS A 28 -0.41 -12.06 0.22
CA LYS A 28 -0.73 -11.67 -1.16
C LYS A 28 -0.25 -10.23 -1.43
N PRO A 29 0.02 -9.85 -2.69
CA PRO A 29 0.32 -8.45 -3.02
C PRO A 29 -0.92 -7.58 -2.80
N VAL A 30 -0.82 -6.54 -1.96
CA VAL A 30 -1.94 -5.65 -1.59
C VAL A 30 -1.56 -4.19 -1.72
N ALA A 31 -2.46 -3.33 -2.21
CA ALA A 31 -2.20 -1.92 -2.44
C ALA A 31 -3.45 -1.00 -2.35
N VAL A 32 -3.68 -0.36 -1.20
CA VAL A 32 -4.77 0.61 -1.06
C VAL A 32 -4.61 1.78 -2.06
N CYS A 33 -5.64 2.00 -2.88
CA CYS A 33 -5.65 3.01 -3.95
C CYS A 33 -6.78 4.03 -3.78
N GLY A 34 -6.63 5.20 -4.40
CA GLY A 34 -7.74 6.13 -4.58
C GLY A 34 -8.73 5.65 -5.66
N SER A 35 -9.91 6.26 -5.68
CA SER A 35 -10.98 5.96 -6.65
C SER A 35 -10.53 6.22 -8.09
N ILE A 36 -10.66 5.21 -8.94
CA ILE A 36 -10.36 5.32 -10.38
C ILE A 36 -11.40 6.23 -11.06
N GLU A 37 -12.66 6.12 -10.65
CA GLU A 37 -13.80 6.85 -11.21
C GLU A 37 -13.67 8.35 -10.97
N ASP A 38 -13.16 8.74 -9.80
CA ASP A 38 -12.96 10.14 -9.41
C ASP A 38 -11.64 10.73 -9.94
N ARG A 39 -10.98 10.06 -10.91
CA ARG A 39 -9.66 10.43 -11.46
C ARG A 39 -8.53 10.49 -10.43
N HIS A 40 -8.69 9.84 -9.27
CA HIS A 40 -7.69 9.74 -8.21
C HIS A 40 -7.12 8.32 -8.08
N GLY A 41 -7.15 7.54 -9.16
CA GLY A 41 -6.68 6.16 -9.21
C GLY A 41 -5.16 6.03 -9.10
N ILE A 42 -4.59 6.38 -7.95
CA ILE A 42 -3.19 6.23 -7.59
C ILE A 42 -3.04 5.32 -6.36
N VAL A 43 -1.87 4.69 -6.24
CA VAL A 43 -1.51 3.87 -5.08
C VAL A 43 -1.20 4.77 -3.88
N LEU A 44 -1.95 4.61 -2.79
CA LEU A 44 -1.77 5.35 -1.54
C LEU A 44 -0.86 4.58 -0.58
N ALA A 45 -1.10 3.28 -0.42
CA ALA A 45 -0.29 2.38 0.40
C ALA A 45 -0.16 1.02 -0.27
N LYS A 46 0.86 0.24 0.11
CA LYS A 46 1.08 -1.12 -0.40
C LYS A 46 1.88 -1.95 0.57
N ASN A 47 1.59 -3.24 0.64
CA ASN A 47 2.31 -4.14 1.54
C ASN A 47 3.67 -4.54 0.97
N TYR A 48 4.49 -5.20 1.79
CA TYR A 48 5.84 -5.62 1.39
C TYR A 48 5.84 -6.60 0.21
N VAL A 49 4.78 -7.40 0.04
CA VAL A 49 4.67 -8.34 -1.10
C VAL A 49 4.52 -7.55 -2.40
N ALA A 50 3.64 -6.55 -2.45
CA ALA A 50 3.49 -5.67 -3.60
C ALA A 50 4.75 -4.83 -3.89
N LYS A 51 5.51 -4.42 -2.86
CA LYS A 51 6.81 -3.72 -3.05
C LYS A 51 7.81 -4.54 -3.87
N LYS A 52 7.81 -5.88 -3.76
CA LYS A 52 8.70 -6.76 -4.55
C LYS A 52 8.46 -6.66 -6.05
N TYR A 53 7.25 -6.28 -6.46
CA TYR A 53 6.88 -6.03 -7.86
C TYR A 53 7.21 -4.60 -8.34
N LYS A 54 7.95 -3.81 -7.55
CA LYS A 54 8.34 -2.44 -7.88
C LYS A 54 7.17 -1.46 -8.08
N VAL A 55 5.99 -1.79 -7.53
CA VAL A 55 4.90 -0.82 -7.32
C VAL A 55 5.41 0.26 -6.37
N ARG A 56 5.04 1.52 -6.62
CA ARG A 56 5.42 2.74 -5.90
C ARG A 56 4.17 3.44 -5.34
N THR A 57 4.36 4.33 -4.38
CA THR A 57 3.26 5.20 -3.91
C THR A 57 3.16 6.39 -4.87
N GLY A 58 1.94 6.82 -5.19
CA GLY A 58 1.68 7.90 -6.15
C GLY A 58 1.72 7.48 -7.62
N GLU A 59 2.09 6.24 -7.94
CA GLU A 59 1.90 5.74 -9.31
C GLU A 59 0.44 5.40 -9.56
N THR A 60 0.05 5.39 -10.82
CA THR A 60 -1.33 5.11 -11.19
C THR A 60 -1.69 3.63 -11.01
N VAL A 61 -2.97 3.37 -10.77
CA VAL A 61 -3.50 2.01 -10.61
C VAL A 61 -3.21 1.14 -11.83
N TRP A 62 -3.30 1.68 -13.05
CA TRP A 62 -3.04 0.90 -14.25
C TRP A 62 -1.57 0.50 -14.39
N GLU A 63 -0.63 1.40 -14.06
CA GLU A 63 0.81 1.10 -14.05
C GLU A 63 1.17 0.08 -12.97
N ALA A 64 0.53 0.16 -11.81
CA ALA A 64 0.76 -0.77 -10.73
C ALA A 64 0.23 -2.17 -11.07
N LYS A 65 -0.96 -2.24 -11.67
CA LYS A 65 -1.56 -3.49 -12.17
C LYS A 65 -0.69 -4.18 -13.21
N SER A 66 -0.05 -3.43 -14.12
CA SER A 66 0.81 -4.02 -15.14
C SER A 66 2.08 -4.64 -14.55
N LYS A 67 2.60 -4.10 -13.44
CA LYS A 67 3.79 -4.62 -12.74
C LYS A 67 3.49 -5.79 -11.82
N CYS A 68 2.29 -5.84 -11.25
CA CYS A 68 1.90 -6.83 -10.25
C CYS A 68 0.61 -7.57 -10.64
N PRO A 69 0.69 -8.53 -11.58
CA PRO A 69 -0.46 -9.37 -11.94
C PRO A 69 -0.95 -10.15 -10.71
N GLY A 70 -2.23 -10.02 -10.37
CA GLY A 70 -2.82 -10.71 -9.20
C GLY A 70 -2.73 -9.96 -7.87
N TRP A 71 -2.41 -8.65 -7.89
CA TRP A 71 -2.58 -7.81 -6.70
C TRP A 71 -4.05 -7.75 -6.26
N LEU A 72 -4.28 -7.54 -4.98
CA LEU A 72 -5.61 -7.47 -4.37
C LEU A 72 -5.76 -6.15 -3.63
N TRP A 73 -6.85 -5.45 -3.93
CA TRP A 73 -7.24 -4.14 -3.40
C TRP A 73 -6.12 -3.11 -3.39
#